data_AF-A0AAD9PEI5-F1
#
_entry.id   AF-A0AAD9PEI5-F1
#
_cell.length_a   1.000
_cell.length_b   1.000
_cell.length_c   1.000
_cell.angle_alpha   90.00
_cell.angle_beta   90.00
_cell.angle_gamma   90.00
#
_symmetry.space_group_name_H-M   'P 1'
#
loop_
_entity.id
_entity.type
_entity.pdbx_description
1 polymer ?
#
loop_
_entity_poly.entity_id
_entity_poly.type
_entity_poly.pdbx_seq_one_letter_code
_entity_poly.pdbx_strand_id
1 'polypeptide(L)'
;MKNQIRVCEMLDLMGVRNRNIEDLSGGELQRFAIAMVCIQKADIFMFDEPSSYLDVKQRLKAALAVRSLLEQNKYIIVVEHDLSVLDYLSDYICCLYGVPGAYGVVTMPFSVREGINIFLDGFVPTENLRFRETSLVFKVSETAAEEEIKRMCRYDYGHMVKNLGEFELTISPGEFTDSEIIVMLGENGTGKTTFIRMLAGRLQPDAGAKPPMLNISYKPQKISPKSRGSVRQLLHEKIRDAYIHPQFVTDVVKPLQVDSLFDQEVQNLSGGELQRVALTLCLGKPADVYLIDEPSAYLDSEQRLHAAKVIKRFILHAKKTAFIVEHDFIMATYLADRVIVFEGIPSQKTMANTPQSLLNGMNRFLESLEITFRRDPNNLRPRINKMSSVKDTEQKRSGNFFFLED
;
A
#
# COMPACT_ATOMS: atom_id res chain seq x y z
N MET A 1 -17.56 -19.40 24.43
CA MET A 1 -17.51 -18.06 25.06
C MET A 1 -16.09 -17.55 25.29
N LYS A 2 -15.19 -18.23 26.03
CA LYS A 2 -13.81 -17.73 26.24
C LYS A 2 -13.01 -17.48 24.96
N ASN A 3 -13.13 -18.35 23.95
CA ASN A 3 -12.45 -18.18 22.67
C ASN A 3 -12.99 -16.99 21.85
N GLN A 4 -14.30 -16.72 21.94
CA GLN A 4 -14.94 -15.62 21.21
C GLN A 4 -14.46 -14.26 21.69
N ILE A 5 -14.40 -14.06 23.01
CA ILE A 5 -13.93 -12.79 23.60
C ILE A 5 -12.47 -12.55 23.22
N ARG A 6 -11.61 -13.58 23.35
CA ARG A 6 -10.20 -13.49 22.96
C ARG A 6 -10.02 -13.12 21.48
N VAL A 7 -10.73 -13.77 20.56
CA VAL A 7 -10.63 -13.48 19.12
C VAL A 7 -11.13 -12.07 18.80
N CYS A 8 -12.24 -11.63 19.43
CA CYS A 8 -12.75 -10.27 19.27
C CYS A 8 -11.79 -9.21 19.82
N GLU A 9 -11.10 -9.49 20.92
CA GLU A 9 -10.04 -8.61 21.46
C GLU A 9 -8.83 -8.56 20.52
N MET A 10 -8.38 -9.71 20.01
CA MET A 10 -7.23 -9.79 19.09
C MET A 10 -7.46 -9.02 17.78
N LEU A 11 -8.70 -8.99 17.27
CA LEU A 11 -9.06 -8.32 16.02
C LEU A 11 -9.65 -6.92 16.23
N ASP A 12 -9.59 -6.36 17.44
CA ASP A 12 -10.15 -5.05 17.82
C ASP A 12 -11.63 -4.89 17.40
N LEU A 13 -12.46 -5.92 17.61
CA LEU A 13 -13.89 -5.94 17.25
C LEU A 13 -14.82 -5.57 18.42
N MET A 14 -14.27 -5.31 19.61
CA MET A 14 -15.08 -5.05 20.82
C MET A 14 -15.99 -3.83 20.67
N GLY A 15 -15.55 -2.76 19.97
CA GLY A 15 -16.35 -1.56 19.74
C GLY A 15 -17.44 -1.70 18.67
N VAL A 16 -17.43 -2.78 17.91
CA VAL A 16 -18.28 -2.98 16.71
C VAL A 16 -19.38 -4.02 16.95
N ARG A 17 -19.38 -4.67 18.12
CA ARG A 17 -20.24 -5.81 18.45
C ARG A 17 -21.75 -5.54 18.36
N ASN A 18 -22.16 -4.29 18.53
CA ASN A 18 -23.57 -3.87 18.53
C ASN A 18 -24.01 -3.22 17.21
N ARG A 19 -23.13 -3.13 16.20
CA ARG A 19 -23.46 -2.55 14.89
C ARG A 19 -24.05 -3.60 13.96
N ASN A 20 -24.89 -3.17 13.03
CA ASN A 20 -25.36 -4.05 11.96
C ASN A 20 -24.22 -4.32 10.96
N ILE A 21 -24.28 -5.48 10.30
CA ILE A 21 -23.27 -5.90 9.32
C ILE A 21 -23.23 -4.93 8.12
N GLU A 22 -24.38 -4.38 7.72
CA GLU A 22 -24.50 -3.43 6.61
C GLU A 22 -23.80 -2.09 6.88
N ASP A 23 -23.64 -1.73 8.16
CA ASP A 23 -23.03 -0.46 8.59
C ASP A 23 -21.51 -0.57 8.76
N LEU A 24 -20.94 -1.78 8.57
CA LEU A 24 -19.50 -2.02 8.76
C LEU A 24 -18.69 -1.46 7.61
N SER A 25 -17.56 -0.83 7.94
CA SER A 25 -16.52 -0.53 6.94
C SER A 25 -15.89 -1.81 6.40
N GLY A 26 -15.28 -1.76 5.21
CA GLY A 26 -14.64 -2.93 4.60
C GLY A 26 -13.61 -3.62 5.52
N GLY A 27 -12.81 -2.84 6.25
CA GLY A 27 -11.85 -3.39 7.21
C GLY A 27 -12.48 -3.96 8.49
N GLU A 28 -13.63 -3.45 8.93
CA GLU A 28 -14.40 -4.06 10.03
C GLU A 28 -15.06 -5.37 9.58
N LEU A 29 -15.64 -5.38 8.37
CA LEU A 29 -16.24 -6.56 7.77
C LEU A 29 -15.21 -7.69 7.58
N GLN A 30 -14.02 -7.36 7.08
CA GLN A 30 -12.94 -8.32 6.89
C GLN A 30 -12.49 -8.93 8.22
N ARG A 31 -12.28 -8.10 9.25
CA ARG A 31 -11.92 -8.59 10.59
C ARG A 31 -13.02 -9.45 11.20
N PHE A 32 -14.29 -9.08 11.01
CA PHE A 32 -15.43 -9.89 11.43
C PHE A 32 -15.46 -11.26 10.74
N ALA A 33 -15.22 -11.31 9.41
CA ALA A 33 -15.15 -12.55 8.66
C ALA A 33 -14.02 -13.48 9.17
N ILE A 34 -12.83 -12.93 9.40
CA ILE A 34 -11.70 -13.68 9.99
C ILE A 34 -12.06 -14.19 11.39
N ALA A 35 -12.68 -13.35 12.22
CA ALA A 35 -13.12 -13.75 13.56
C ALA A 35 -14.10 -14.92 13.52
N MET A 36 -15.08 -14.88 12.61
CA MET A 36 -16.08 -15.94 12.44
C MET A 36 -15.42 -17.28 12.13
N VAL A 37 -14.45 -17.28 11.20
CA VAL A 37 -13.69 -18.48 10.83
C VAL A 37 -12.85 -18.98 12.01
N CYS A 38 -12.14 -18.10 12.73
CA CYS A 38 -11.32 -18.49 13.88
C CYS A 38 -12.14 -19.07 15.05
N ILE A 39 -13.43 -18.75 15.15
CA ILE A 39 -14.31 -19.25 16.21
C ILE A 39 -14.88 -20.64 15.85
N GLN A 40 -14.95 -20.98 14.57
CA GLN A 40 -15.46 -22.28 14.12
C GLN A 40 -14.54 -23.41 14.56
N LYS A 41 -15.16 -24.55 14.93
CA LYS A 41 -14.44 -25.80 15.18
C LYS A 41 -14.36 -26.56 13.88
N ALA A 42 -13.20 -26.49 13.22
CA ALA A 42 -12.89 -27.22 12.01
C ALA A 42 -11.45 -27.74 12.07
N ASP A 43 -11.16 -28.75 11.26
CA ASP A 43 -9.81 -29.29 11.08
C ASP A 43 -9.07 -28.59 9.93
N ILE A 44 -9.81 -27.99 8.99
CA ILE A 44 -9.28 -27.28 7.83
C ILE A 44 -9.83 -25.85 7.83
N PHE A 45 -8.94 -24.87 7.80
CA PHE A 45 -9.25 -23.45 7.68
C PHE A 45 -8.69 -22.92 6.37
N MET A 46 -9.52 -22.19 5.63
CA MET A 46 -9.13 -21.55 4.38
C MET A 46 -9.38 -20.05 4.51
N PHE A 47 -8.37 -19.25 4.21
CA PHE A 47 -8.45 -17.80 4.19
C PHE A 47 -8.09 -17.31 2.79
N ASP A 48 -9.05 -16.66 2.14
CA ASP A 48 -8.86 -16.05 0.82
C ASP A 48 -8.70 -14.53 1.00
N GLU A 49 -7.49 -14.03 0.73
CA GLU A 49 -7.08 -12.63 0.89
C GLU A 49 -7.46 -11.96 2.23
N PRO A 50 -7.07 -12.53 3.39
CA PRO A 50 -7.43 -11.97 4.69
C PRO A 50 -6.92 -10.53 4.93
N SER A 51 -5.86 -10.09 4.25
CA SER A 51 -5.26 -8.75 4.40
C SER A 51 -5.99 -7.62 3.68
N SER A 52 -6.95 -7.94 2.80
CA SER A 52 -7.64 -6.96 1.97
C SER A 52 -8.39 -5.91 2.82
N TYR A 53 -8.28 -4.63 2.42
CA TYR A 53 -8.85 -3.45 3.11
C TYR A 53 -8.36 -3.17 4.53
N LEU A 54 -7.44 -3.97 5.06
CA LEU A 54 -6.86 -3.76 6.39
C LEU A 54 -5.68 -2.79 6.32
N ASP A 55 -5.54 -1.96 7.35
CA ASP A 55 -4.30 -1.23 7.57
C ASP A 55 -3.18 -2.16 8.05
N VAL A 56 -1.96 -1.63 8.11
CA VAL A 56 -0.76 -2.37 8.47
C VAL A 56 -0.91 -3.11 9.82
N LYS A 57 -1.43 -2.45 10.85
CA LYS A 57 -1.59 -3.03 12.19
C LYS A 57 -2.64 -4.14 12.19
N GLN A 58 -3.76 -3.88 11.53
CA GLN A 58 -4.87 -4.81 11.39
C GLN A 58 -4.46 -6.06 10.61
N ARG A 59 -3.67 -5.91 9.53
CA ARG A 59 -3.09 -7.05 8.78
C ARG A 59 -2.25 -7.95 9.69
N LEU A 60 -1.45 -7.35 10.56
CA LEU A 60 -0.55 -8.08 11.45
C LEU A 60 -1.30 -8.76 12.59
N LYS A 61 -2.32 -8.11 13.14
CA LYS A 61 -3.26 -8.72 14.10
C LYS A 61 -4.07 -9.87 13.48
N ALA A 62 -4.55 -9.70 12.25
CA ALA A 62 -5.20 -10.75 11.48
C ALA A 62 -4.25 -11.94 11.28
N ALA A 63 -2.99 -11.66 10.89
CA ALA A 63 -2.00 -12.69 10.69
C ALA A 63 -1.68 -13.45 11.99
N LEU A 64 -1.58 -12.75 13.12
CA LEU A 64 -1.45 -13.34 14.45
C LEU A 64 -2.65 -14.22 14.83
N ALA A 65 -3.88 -13.76 14.54
CA ALA A 65 -5.09 -14.52 14.80
C ALA A 65 -5.13 -15.81 13.98
N VAL A 66 -4.81 -15.75 12.69
CA VAL A 66 -4.72 -16.93 11.81
C VAL A 66 -3.64 -17.91 12.32
N ARG A 67 -2.44 -17.42 12.66
CA ARG A 67 -1.38 -18.28 13.21
C ARG A 67 -1.73 -18.89 14.56
N SER A 68 -2.61 -18.26 15.35
CA SER A 68 -3.03 -18.81 16.65
C SER A 68 -3.85 -20.10 16.51
N LEU A 69 -4.38 -20.39 15.32
CA LEU A 69 -5.09 -21.63 15.01
C LEU A 69 -4.15 -22.81 14.74
N LEU A 70 -2.84 -22.58 14.60
CA LEU A 70 -1.86 -23.64 14.35
C LEU A 70 -1.77 -24.58 15.56
N GLU A 71 -2.37 -25.77 15.42
CA GLU A 71 -2.28 -26.90 16.34
C GLU A 71 -1.94 -28.17 15.52
N GLN A 72 -1.43 -29.23 16.18
CA GLN A 72 -0.87 -30.41 15.49
C GLN A 72 -1.82 -31.10 14.48
N ASN A 73 -3.14 -30.92 14.61
CA ASN A 73 -4.14 -31.57 13.77
C ASN A 73 -4.95 -30.59 12.89
N LYS A 74 -4.49 -29.35 12.71
CA LYS A 74 -5.19 -28.34 11.92
C LYS A 74 -4.42 -27.97 10.67
N TYR A 75 -5.11 -27.90 9.55
CA TYR A 75 -4.58 -27.42 8.27
C TYR A 75 -5.08 -26.02 8.02
N ILE A 76 -4.18 -25.13 7.63
CA ILE A 76 -4.49 -23.75 7.28
C ILE A 76 -3.96 -23.48 5.87
N ILE A 77 -4.86 -23.04 4.99
CA ILE A 77 -4.52 -22.59 3.64
C ILE A 77 -4.82 -21.10 3.58
N VAL A 78 -3.86 -20.32 3.09
CA VAL A 78 -4.00 -18.87 2.93
C VAL A 78 -3.62 -18.50 1.50
N VAL A 79 -4.46 -17.70 0.86
CA VAL A 79 -4.16 -16.98 -0.39
C VAL A 79 -3.92 -15.52 -0.05
N GLU A 80 -2.80 -14.96 -0.49
CA GLU A 80 -2.41 -13.59 -0.19
C GLU A 80 -1.65 -12.95 -1.35
N HIS A 81 -1.86 -11.64 -1.53
CA HIS A 81 -1.09 -10.81 -2.46
C HIS A 81 -0.03 -9.96 -1.74
N ASP A 82 -0.16 -9.75 -0.44
CA ASP A 82 0.84 -9.01 0.36
C ASP A 82 1.99 -9.93 0.79
N LEU A 83 3.15 -9.75 0.17
CA LEU A 83 4.35 -10.54 0.44
C LEU A 83 4.85 -10.39 1.88
N SER A 84 4.62 -9.23 2.51
CA SER A 84 5.04 -8.98 3.90
C SER A 84 4.18 -9.78 4.88
N VAL A 85 2.87 -9.84 4.62
CA VAL A 85 1.93 -10.65 5.41
C VAL A 85 2.19 -12.14 5.18
N LEU A 86 2.47 -12.54 3.94
CA LEU A 86 2.79 -13.93 3.57
C LEU A 86 4.07 -14.44 4.28
N ASP A 87 5.11 -13.60 4.38
CA ASP A 87 6.33 -13.91 5.15
C ASP A 87 6.04 -14.25 6.61
N TYR A 88 5.05 -13.59 7.19
CA TYR A 88 4.64 -13.79 8.57
C TYR A 88 3.75 -15.01 8.74
N LEU A 89 2.72 -15.14 7.90
CA LEU A 89 1.68 -16.16 7.97
C LEU A 89 2.20 -17.56 7.70
N SER A 90 2.98 -17.70 6.63
CA SER A 90 3.24 -19.01 6.03
C SER A 90 4.46 -19.70 6.66
N ASP A 91 4.47 -21.03 6.54
CA ASP A 91 5.66 -21.86 6.78
C ASP A 91 6.11 -22.54 5.47
N TYR A 92 5.19 -22.74 4.52
CA TYR A 92 5.43 -23.16 3.15
C TYR A 92 4.68 -22.23 2.18
N ILE A 93 5.20 -22.06 0.97
CA ILE A 93 4.58 -21.25 -0.09
C ILE A 93 4.49 -22.08 -1.37
N CYS A 94 3.33 -22.02 -2.02
CA CYS A 94 3.16 -22.46 -3.39
C CYS A 94 2.93 -21.23 -4.27
N CYS A 95 3.63 -21.15 -5.40
CA CYS A 95 3.44 -20.08 -6.37
C CYS A 95 2.44 -20.54 -7.44
N LEU A 96 1.54 -19.64 -7.83
CA LEU A 96 0.65 -19.85 -8.97
C LEU A 96 1.16 -18.99 -10.14
N TYR A 97 1.35 -19.61 -11.30
CA TYR A 97 1.78 -18.91 -12.51
C TYR A 97 0.96 -19.36 -13.71
N GLY A 98 0.91 -18.53 -14.75
CA GLY A 98 0.16 -18.83 -15.97
C GLY A 98 -0.26 -17.56 -16.70
N VAL A 99 -1.27 -17.68 -17.55
CA VAL A 99 -1.84 -16.55 -18.28
C VAL A 99 -3.24 -16.27 -17.70
N PRO A 100 -3.48 -15.08 -17.13
CA PRO A 100 -4.79 -14.71 -16.58
C PRO A 100 -5.93 -14.96 -17.57
N GLY A 101 -6.98 -15.65 -17.13
CA GLY A 101 -8.13 -16.00 -17.97
C GLY A 101 -7.91 -17.17 -18.95
N ALA A 102 -6.70 -17.73 -19.05
CA ALA A 102 -6.41 -18.87 -19.91
C ALA A 102 -6.03 -20.13 -19.12
N TYR A 103 -4.97 -20.09 -18.31
CA TYR A 103 -4.55 -21.24 -17.49
C TYR A 103 -3.74 -20.80 -16.27
N GLY A 104 -3.70 -21.65 -15.25
CA GLY A 104 -2.87 -21.48 -14.06
C GLY A 104 -2.28 -22.82 -13.61
N VAL A 105 -1.01 -22.81 -13.23
CA VAL A 105 -0.24 -23.95 -12.73
C VAL A 105 0.22 -23.63 -11.31
N VAL A 106 0.14 -24.62 -10.43
CA VAL A 106 0.58 -24.52 -9.03
C VAL A 106 1.93 -25.22 -8.90
N THR A 107 2.93 -24.53 -8.36
CA THR A 107 4.23 -25.15 -8.08
C THR A 107 4.16 -26.13 -6.92
N MET A 108 5.17 -26.98 -6.80
CA MET A 108 5.45 -27.70 -5.55
C MET A 108 5.67 -26.70 -4.38
N PRO A 109 5.42 -27.12 -3.12
CA PRO A 109 5.63 -26.26 -1.96
C PRO A 109 7.12 -25.99 -1.73
N PHE A 110 7.47 -24.72 -1.57
CA PHE A 110 8.80 -24.25 -1.21
C PHE A 110 8.83 -23.71 0.22
N SER A 111 10.03 -23.55 0.79
CA SER A 111 10.19 -22.75 2.00
C SER A 111 9.79 -21.29 1.72
N VAL A 112 9.31 -20.57 2.74
CA VAL A 112 8.81 -19.18 2.59
C VAL A 112 9.82 -18.27 1.87
N ARG A 113 11.10 -18.36 2.26
CA ARG A 113 12.16 -17.51 1.70
C ARG A 113 12.41 -17.85 0.23
N GLU A 114 12.54 -19.13 -0.09
CA GLU A 114 12.81 -19.59 -1.46
C GLU A 114 11.63 -19.29 -2.38
N GLY A 115 10.39 -19.61 -1.94
CA GLY A 115 9.18 -19.38 -2.72
C GLY A 115 8.97 -17.92 -3.10
N ILE A 116 9.15 -16.98 -2.16
CA ILE A 116 9.02 -15.55 -2.47
C ILE A 116 10.16 -15.09 -3.40
N ASN A 117 11.39 -15.57 -3.20
CA ASN A 117 12.50 -15.19 -4.08
C ASN A 117 12.29 -15.74 -5.50
N ILE A 118 11.85 -16.99 -5.67
CA ILE A 118 11.43 -17.57 -6.96
C ILE A 118 10.33 -16.73 -7.62
N PHE A 119 9.33 -16.33 -6.83
CA PHE A 119 8.25 -15.46 -7.31
C PHE A 119 8.77 -14.12 -7.82
N LEU A 120 9.72 -13.50 -7.11
CA LEU A 120 10.33 -12.22 -7.48
C LEU A 120 11.34 -12.34 -8.63
N ASP A 121 12.02 -13.46 -8.77
CA ASP A 121 12.95 -13.71 -9.87
C ASP A 121 12.20 -14.02 -11.19
N GLY A 122 10.96 -14.51 -11.09
CA GLY A 122 10.15 -14.85 -12.26
C GLY A 122 10.53 -16.17 -12.91
N PHE A 123 11.29 -17.00 -12.20
CA PHE A 123 11.87 -18.24 -12.71
C PHE A 123 11.81 -19.33 -11.64
N VAL A 124 11.23 -20.48 -11.99
CA VAL A 124 11.13 -21.68 -11.14
C VAL A 124 12.25 -22.65 -11.53
N PRO A 125 13.31 -22.78 -10.71
CA PRO A 125 14.48 -23.58 -11.09
C PRO A 125 14.17 -25.07 -11.26
N THR A 126 13.28 -25.63 -10.42
CA THR A 126 12.94 -27.06 -10.41
C THR A 126 12.22 -27.50 -11.67
N GLU A 127 11.45 -26.61 -12.29
CA GLU A 127 10.68 -26.85 -13.52
C GLU A 127 11.39 -26.29 -14.76
N ASN A 128 12.55 -25.64 -14.57
CA ASN A 128 13.26 -24.87 -15.59
C ASN A 128 12.34 -23.93 -16.39
N LEU A 129 11.40 -23.30 -15.70
CA LEU A 129 10.33 -22.51 -16.31
C LEU A 129 10.44 -21.05 -15.89
N ARG A 130 10.52 -20.16 -16.88
CA ARG A 130 10.46 -18.71 -16.69
C ARG A 130 9.04 -18.24 -16.99
N PHE A 131 8.31 -17.81 -15.96
CA PHE A 131 6.97 -17.25 -16.12
C PHE A 131 6.99 -15.72 -16.23
N ARG A 132 8.14 -15.07 -15.95
CA ARG A 132 8.33 -13.64 -16.17
C ARG A 132 9.72 -13.31 -16.74
N GLU A 133 9.74 -12.39 -17.71
CA GLU A 133 10.98 -11.98 -18.38
C GLU A 133 11.93 -11.20 -17.46
N THR A 134 11.38 -10.31 -16.62
CA THR A 134 12.17 -9.43 -15.75
C THR A 134 12.07 -9.83 -14.27
N SER A 135 13.18 -9.72 -13.55
CA SER A 135 13.18 -9.89 -12.10
C SER A 135 12.74 -8.61 -11.40
N LEU A 136 12.15 -8.79 -10.21
CA LEU A 136 11.68 -7.72 -9.36
C LEU A 136 12.72 -7.47 -8.26
N VAL A 137 13.56 -6.46 -8.48
CA VAL A 137 14.63 -6.09 -7.56
C VAL A 137 14.26 -4.81 -6.80
N PHE A 138 14.37 -4.85 -5.47
CA PHE A 138 14.06 -3.73 -4.58
C PHE A 138 15.31 -2.93 -4.28
N LYS A 139 15.94 -2.38 -5.31
CA LYS A 139 16.97 -1.37 -5.09
C LYS A 139 16.29 -0.10 -4.61
N VAL A 140 16.59 0.29 -3.37
CA VAL A 140 16.42 1.68 -2.96
C VAL A 140 17.36 2.45 -3.86
N SER A 141 16.79 3.16 -4.83
CA SER A 141 17.58 4.08 -5.65
C SER A 141 18.21 5.09 -4.69
N GLU A 142 19.54 5.18 -4.67
CA GLU A 142 20.23 6.39 -4.27
C GLU A 142 19.66 7.53 -5.13
N THR A 143 18.74 8.33 -4.58
CA THR A 143 18.19 9.46 -5.32
C THR A 143 19.25 10.56 -5.34
N ALA A 144 19.61 10.96 -6.57
CA ALA A 144 20.32 12.17 -7.03
C ALA A 144 21.43 12.76 -6.11
N ALA A 145 22.63 12.91 -6.68
CA ALA A 145 23.74 13.64 -6.07
C ALA A 145 23.28 14.97 -5.46
N GLU A 146 23.74 15.26 -4.24
CA GLU A 146 23.36 16.41 -3.40
C GLU A 146 23.42 17.78 -4.12
N GLU A 147 24.13 17.87 -5.24
CA GLU A 147 24.26 19.07 -6.08
C GLU A 147 22.96 19.44 -6.84
N GLU A 148 22.07 18.50 -7.18
CA GLU A 148 20.80 18.80 -7.89
C GLU A 148 19.72 19.40 -6.98
N ILE A 149 19.76 19.10 -5.67
CA ILE A 149 18.77 19.54 -4.67
C ILE A 149 18.79 21.07 -4.50
N LYS A 150 19.92 21.74 -4.78
CA LYS A 150 20.07 23.19 -4.64
C LYS A 150 19.23 24.02 -5.61
N ARG A 151 18.65 23.44 -6.67
CA ARG A 151 17.83 24.16 -7.67
C ARG A 151 16.32 23.93 -7.55
N MET A 152 15.87 23.22 -6.52
CA MET A 152 14.45 22.85 -6.36
C MET A 152 13.65 23.98 -5.69
N CYS A 153 12.42 24.24 -6.17
CA CYS A 153 11.50 25.09 -5.43
C CYS A 153 11.12 24.39 -4.12
N ARG A 154 11.04 25.18 -3.05
CA ARG A 154 10.58 24.72 -1.74
C ARG A 154 9.19 25.27 -1.52
N TYR A 155 8.28 24.37 -1.18
CA TYR A 155 6.92 24.70 -0.78
C TYR A 155 6.74 24.29 0.67
N ASP A 156 6.07 25.15 1.43
CA ASP A 156 5.69 24.87 2.80
C ASP A 156 4.17 24.73 2.91
N TYR A 157 3.75 23.86 3.83
CA TYR A 157 2.41 23.89 4.38
C TYR A 157 2.53 24.19 5.87
N GLY A 158 1.83 25.24 6.31
CA GLY A 158 1.82 25.61 7.71
C GLY A 158 1.03 24.62 8.58
N HIS A 159 1.04 24.88 9.88
CA HIS A 159 0.24 24.12 10.83
C HIS A 159 -1.25 24.19 10.47
N MET A 160 -1.93 23.05 10.47
CA MET A 160 -3.36 22.94 10.16
C MET A 160 -4.07 22.09 11.21
N VAL A 161 -5.30 22.47 11.56
CA VAL A 161 -6.18 21.69 12.43
C VAL A 161 -7.51 21.48 11.74
N LYS A 162 -8.02 20.26 11.78
CA LYS A 162 -9.32 19.89 11.27
C LYS A 162 -10.09 19.07 12.30
N ASN A 163 -11.30 19.53 12.60
CA ASN A 163 -12.23 18.86 13.48
C ASN A 163 -13.40 18.30 12.65
N LEU A 164 -13.66 17.00 12.78
CA LEU A 164 -14.77 16.31 12.13
C LEU A 164 -15.61 15.61 13.21
N GLY A 165 -16.52 16.36 13.82
CA GLY A 165 -17.31 15.86 14.95
C GLY A 165 -16.43 15.57 16.16
N GLU A 166 -16.33 14.30 16.55
CA GLU A 166 -15.49 13.82 17.67
C GLU A 166 -14.01 13.62 17.29
N PHE A 167 -13.69 13.69 15.99
CA PHE A 167 -12.35 13.46 15.48
C PHE A 167 -11.56 14.77 15.32
N GLU A 168 -10.39 14.87 15.97
CA GLU A 168 -9.43 15.95 15.85
C GLU A 168 -8.19 15.49 15.07
N LEU A 169 -7.86 16.19 13.99
CA LEU A 169 -6.64 16.01 13.20
C LEU A 169 -5.78 17.27 13.30
N THR A 170 -4.59 17.10 13.86
CA THR A 170 -3.56 18.14 13.92
C THR A 170 -2.46 17.82 12.91
N ILE A 171 -2.06 18.78 12.08
CA ILE A 171 -0.99 18.62 11.10
C ILE A 171 0.14 19.56 11.46
N SER A 172 1.30 18.97 11.72
CA SER A 172 2.54 19.71 11.95
C SER A 172 3.00 20.40 10.67
N PRO A 173 3.58 21.61 10.74
CA PRO A 173 4.08 22.31 9.56
C PRO A 173 5.17 21.48 8.88
N GLY A 174 5.21 21.49 7.54
CA GLY A 174 6.17 20.71 6.78
C GLY A 174 6.58 21.38 5.48
N GLU A 175 7.73 20.95 4.97
CA GLU A 175 8.29 21.43 3.71
C GLU A 175 8.41 20.27 2.73
N PHE A 176 8.17 20.56 1.46
CA PHE A 176 8.36 19.63 0.35
C PHE A 176 9.05 20.32 -0.82
N THR A 177 9.78 19.52 -1.60
CA THR A 177 10.52 19.98 -2.77
C THR A 177 9.91 19.49 -4.07
N ASP A 178 10.22 20.16 -5.17
CA ASP A 178 9.97 19.63 -6.52
C ASP A 178 10.74 18.32 -6.72
N SER A 179 10.15 17.36 -7.46
CA SER A 179 10.77 16.05 -7.75
C SER A 179 10.90 15.11 -6.56
N GLU A 180 10.08 15.31 -5.52
CA GLU A 180 10.08 14.49 -4.30
C GLU A 180 8.81 13.66 -4.16
N ILE A 181 8.96 12.44 -3.65
CA ILE A 181 7.82 11.58 -3.29
C ILE A 181 7.71 11.48 -1.77
N ILE A 182 6.58 11.98 -1.26
CA ILE A 182 6.23 11.92 0.15
C ILE A 182 5.19 10.83 0.36
N VAL A 183 5.53 9.80 1.12
CA VAL A 183 4.60 8.73 1.48
C VAL A 183 3.99 8.99 2.85
N MET A 184 2.68 8.83 2.96
CA MET A 184 1.92 8.95 4.20
C MET A 184 1.59 7.57 4.74
N LEU A 185 2.06 7.28 5.96
CA LEU A 185 1.84 6.03 6.67
C LEU A 185 1.02 6.27 7.94
N GLY A 186 0.19 5.30 8.31
CA GLY A 186 -0.63 5.34 9.53
C GLY A 186 -1.79 4.35 9.51
N GLU A 187 -2.41 4.13 10.67
CA GLU A 187 -3.60 3.28 10.81
C GLU A 187 -4.82 3.85 10.05
N ASN A 188 -5.83 3.01 9.81
CA ASN A 188 -7.09 3.49 9.25
C ASN A 188 -7.81 4.39 10.26
N GLY A 189 -8.40 5.48 9.78
CA GLY A 189 -9.05 6.47 10.66
C GLY A 189 -8.10 7.49 11.30
N THR A 190 -6.83 7.56 10.88
CA THR A 190 -5.89 8.59 11.35
C THR A 190 -5.97 9.92 10.57
N GLY A 191 -6.86 10.03 9.59
CA GLY A 191 -7.05 11.28 8.83
C GLY A 191 -6.15 11.47 7.61
N LYS A 192 -5.44 10.43 7.13
CA LYS A 192 -4.63 10.46 5.89
C LYS A 192 -5.38 11.03 4.68
N THR A 193 -6.53 10.44 4.37
CA THR A 193 -7.42 10.92 3.28
C THR A 193 -7.96 12.33 3.56
N THR A 194 -8.18 12.70 4.83
CA THR A 194 -8.59 14.05 5.22
C THR A 194 -7.49 15.06 4.91
N PHE A 195 -6.24 14.73 5.22
CA PHE A 195 -5.09 15.57 4.88
C PHE A 195 -4.93 15.74 3.37
N ILE A 196 -5.03 14.65 2.59
CA ILE A 196 -5.03 14.73 1.12
C ILE A 196 -6.15 15.63 0.59
N ARG A 197 -7.37 15.55 1.15
CA ARG A 197 -8.48 16.41 0.72
C ARG A 197 -8.24 17.89 1.05
N MET A 198 -7.53 18.17 2.15
CA MET A 198 -7.12 19.52 2.49
C MET A 198 -6.08 20.04 1.51
N LEU A 199 -5.03 19.24 1.21
CA LEU A 199 -4.05 19.58 0.18
C LEU A 199 -4.73 19.81 -1.17
N ALA A 200 -5.69 18.96 -1.56
CA ALA A 200 -6.46 19.08 -2.80
C ALA A 200 -7.38 20.31 -2.87
N GLY A 201 -7.50 21.12 -1.82
CA GLY A 201 -8.42 22.25 -1.74
C GLY A 201 -9.90 21.88 -1.67
N ARG A 202 -10.23 20.58 -1.49
CA ARG A 202 -11.62 20.10 -1.39
C ARG A 202 -12.19 20.22 0.02
N LEU A 203 -11.32 20.35 1.02
CA LEU A 203 -11.67 20.54 2.41
C LEU A 203 -10.84 21.69 2.97
N GLN A 204 -11.47 22.65 3.64
CA GLN A 204 -10.73 23.73 4.29
C GLN A 204 -10.34 23.33 5.72
N PRO A 205 -9.13 23.69 6.19
CA PRO A 205 -8.77 23.55 7.59
C PRO A 205 -9.66 24.46 8.45
N ASP A 206 -9.97 24.04 9.68
CA ASP A 206 -10.77 24.84 10.62
C ASP A 206 -9.92 25.89 11.33
N ALA A 207 -8.64 25.58 11.55
CA ALA A 207 -7.64 26.52 12.03
C ALA A 207 -6.29 26.28 11.33
N GLY A 208 -5.48 27.34 11.22
CA GLY A 208 -4.13 27.26 10.66
C GLY A 208 -3.99 27.81 9.23
N ALA A 209 -2.86 27.48 8.59
CA ALA A 209 -2.50 27.99 7.28
C ALA A 209 -3.29 27.30 6.16
N LYS A 210 -3.53 28.02 5.05
CA LYS A 210 -4.06 27.41 3.83
C LYS A 210 -2.91 26.77 3.05
N PRO A 211 -3.12 25.61 2.40
CA PRO A 211 -2.11 25.00 1.55
C PRO A 211 -1.78 25.92 0.35
N PRO A 212 -0.58 25.78 -0.24
CA PRO A 212 -0.17 26.59 -1.38
C PRO A 212 -1.10 26.39 -2.58
N MET A 213 -1.33 27.45 -3.36
CA MET A 213 -2.11 27.37 -4.60
C MET A 213 -1.25 26.74 -5.71
N LEU A 214 -1.33 25.41 -5.81
CA LEU A 214 -0.69 24.62 -6.86
C LEU A 214 -1.76 23.92 -7.71
N ASN A 215 -1.40 23.58 -8.94
CA ASN A 215 -2.28 22.76 -9.76
C ASN A 215 -2.18 21.30 -9.30
N ILE A 216 -3.31 20.68 -8.93
CA ILE A 216 -3.35 19.39 -8.25
C ILE A 216 -4.09 18.36 -9.09
N SER A 217 -3.46 17.21 -9.28
CA SER A 217 -4.13 16.00 -9.75
C SER A 217 -4.39 15.07 -8.58
N TYR A 218 -5.60 14.53 -8.48
CA TYR A 218 -6.02 13.70 -7.35
C TYR A 218 -6.64 12.38 -7.81
N LYS A 219 -6.07 11.27 -7.34
CA LYS A 219 -6.64 9.92 -7.40
C LYS A 219 -7.30 9.59 -6.06
N PRO A 220 -8.63 9.39 -6.01
CA PRO A 220 -9.34 9.04 -4.79
C PRO A 220 -9.16 7.56 -4.40
N GLN A 221 -9.27 7.26 -3.10
CA GLN A 221 -9.27 5.90 -2.56
C GLN A 221 -10.40 5.05 -3.16
N LYS A 222 -11.66 5.51 -3.04
CA LYS A 222 -12.84 4.84 -3.60
C LYS A 222 -13.08 5.30 -5.03
N ILE A 223 -12.86 4.40 -5.99
CA ILE A 223 -13.18 4.62 -7.40
C ILE A 223 -14.51 3.95 -7.70
N SER A 224 -15.41 4.68 -8.33
CA SER A 224 -16.68 4.13 -8.82
C SER A 224 -16.81 4.44 -10.31
N PRO A 225 -17.21 3.46 -11.14
CA PRO A 225 -17.35 3.66 -12.58
C PRO A 225 -18.62 4.44 -12.88
N LYS A 226 -18.60 5.77 -12.67
CA LYS A 226 -19.74 6.65 -12.95
C LYS A 226 -19.79 7.12 -14.40
N SER A 227 -18.65 7.11 -15.09
CA SER A 227 -18.57 7.52 -16.49
C SER A 227 -19.17 6.46 -17.40
N ARG A 228 -20.06 6.90 -18.31
CA ARG A 228 -20.57 6.06 -19.41
C ARG A 228 -19.62 6.20 -20.61
N GLY A 229 -19.34 5.10 -21.30
CA GLY A 229 -18.46 5.07 -22.47
C GLY A 229 -17.26 4.14 -22.30
N SER A 230 -16.43 4.08 -23.34
CA SER A 230 -15.21 3.27 -23.32
C SER A 230 -14.06 3.96 -22.59
N VAL A 231 -13.08 3.18 -22.15
CA VAL A 231 -11.85 3.72 -21.53
C VAL A 231 -11.16 4.70 -22.48
N ARG A 232 -11.10 4.39 -23.78
CA ARG A 232 -10.51 5.27 -24.80
C ARG A 232 -11.20 6.63 -24.84
N GLN A 233 -12.54 6.66 -24.80
CA GLN A 233 -13.29 7.92 -24.78
C GLN A 233 -12.98 8.74 -23.52
N LEU A 234 -12.93 8.09 -22.36
CA LEU A 234 -12.61 8.74 -21.09
C LEU A 234 -11.20 9.36 -21.09
N LEU A 235 -10.21 8.65 -21.62
CA LEU A 235 -8.84 9.14 -21.73
C LEU A 235 -8.74 10.32 -22.69
N HIS A 236 -9.39 10.24 -23.86
CA HIS A 236 -9.42 11.37 -24.80
C HIS A 236 -10.14 12.60 -24.25
N GLU A 237 -11.20 12.43 -23.47
CA GLU A 237 -11.95 13.55 -22.88
C GLU A 237 -11.13 14.25 -21.79
N LYS A 238 -10.42 13.50 -20.94
CA LYS A 238 -9.75 14.05 -19.75
C LYS A 238 -8.29 14.41 -19.96
N ILE A 239 -7.57 13.67 -20.81
CA ILE A 239 -6.10 13.76 -20.93
C ILE A 239 -5.65 13.72 -22.41
N ARG A 240 -6.38 14.41 -23.30
CA ARG A 240 -6.13 14.41 -24.75
C ARG A 240 -4.65 14.61 -25.12
N ASP A 241 -4.03 15.64 -24.56
CA ASP A 241 -2.66 16.03 -24.93
C ASP A 241 -1.62 15.03 -24.42
N ALA A 242 -1.79 14.54 -23.18
CA ALA A 242 -0.91 13.52 -22.62
C ALA A 242 -1.07 12.18 -23.35
N TYR A 243 -2.29 11.80 -23.73
CA TYR A 243 -2.55 10.55 -24.45
C TYR A 243 -1.88 10.50 -25.84
N ILE A 244 -1.76 11.65 -26.51
CA ILE A 244 -1.08 11.74 -27.82
C ILE A 244 0.44 11.66 -27.64
N HIS A 245 0.97 12.03 -26.48
CA HIS A 245 2.39 12.15 -26.25
C HIS A 245 3.07 10.76 -26.18
N PRO A 246 4.02 10.43 -27.08
CA PRO A 246 4.63 9.10 -27.13
C PRO A 246 5.30 8.68 -25.81
N GLN A 247 5.95 9.62 -25.11
CA GLN A 247 6.60 9.33 -23.83
C GLN A 247 5.58 8.92 -22.75
N PHE A 248 4.39 9.52 -22.71
CA PHE A 248 3.37 9.17 -21.74
C PHE A 248 2.83 7.76 -22.01
N VAL A 249 2.69 7.40 -23.29
CA VAL A 249 2.28 6.06 -23.69
C VAL A 249 3.32 5.02 -23.27
N THR A 250 4.61 5.29 -23.48
CA THR A 250 5.68 4.36 -23.09
C THR A 250 5.91 4.27 -21.59
N ASP A 251 5.76 5.37 -20.87
CA ASP A 251 6.10 5.44 -19.45
C ASP A 251 4.92 5.06 -18.54
N VAL A 252 3.68 5.31 -18.97
CA VAL A 252 2.47 5.12 -18.14
C VAL A 252 1.52 4.09 -18.74
N VAL A 253 1.09 4.28 -19.99
CA VAL A 253 -0.01 3.48 -20.58
C VAL A 253 0.39 2.02 -20.78
N LYS A 254 1.52 1.75 -21.45
CA LYS A 254 1.99 0.38 -21.73
C LYS A 254 2.38 -0.37 -20.45
N PRO A 255 3.14 0.20 -19.51
CA PRO A 255 3.53 -0.53 -18.31
C PRO A 255 2.35 -0.83 -17.37
N LEU A 256 1.31 0.02 -17.36
CA LEU A 256 0.06 -0.26 -16.65
C LEU A 256 -0.90 -1.16 -17.46
N GLN A 257 -0.53 -1.56 -18.68
CA GLN A 257 -1.33 -2.39 -19.59
C GLN A 257 -2.76 -1.86 -19.78
N VAL A 258 -2.90 -0.53 -19.92
CA VAL A 258 -4.22 0.11 -20.16
C VAL A 258 -4.61 0.05 -21.63
N ASP A 259 -3.66 -0.26 -22.51
CA ASP A 259 -3.86 -0.46 -23.94
C ASP A 259 -4.84 -1.59 -24.27
N SER A 260 -4.80 -2.71 -23.52
CA SER A 260 -5.76 -3.81 -23.66
C SER A 260 -7.19 -3.45 -23.23
N LEU A 261 -7.34 -2.37 -22.45
CA LEU A 261 -8.62 -1.95 -21.85
C LEU A 261 -9.32 -0.85 -22.66
N PHE A 262 -8.68 -0.31 -23.72
CA PHE A 262 -9.18 0.86 -24.45
C PHE A 262 -10.61 0.71 -24.99
N ASP A 263 -10.94 -0.48 -25.48
CA ASP A 263 -12.23 -0.75 -26.12
C ASP A 263 -13.27 -1.30 -25.15
N GLN A 264 -12.88 -1.56 -23.89
CA GLN A 264 -13.79 -1.99 -22.86
C GLN A 264 -14.58 -0.80 -22.27
N GLU A 265 -15.79 -1.09 -21.80
CA GLU A 265 -16.61 -0.13 -21.07
C GLU A 265 -16.14 0.01 -19.63
N VAL A 266 -16.09 1.25 -19.13
CA VAL A 266 -15.60 1.56 -17.77
C VAL A 266 -16.41 0.84 -16.68
N GLN A 267 -17.68 0.53 -16.95
CA GLN A 267 -18.57 -0.18 -16.02
C GLN A 267 -18.28 -1.67 -15.89
N ASN A 268 -17.65 -2.28 -16.91
CA ASN A 268 -17.36 -3.71 -16.95
C ASN A 268 -15.94 -4.04 -16.45
N LEU A 269 -15.15 -3.02 -16.13
CA LEU A 269 -13.80 -3.19 -15.62
C LEU A 269 -13.81 -3.82 -14.22
N SER A 270 -12.87 -4.75 -14.00
CA SER A 270 -12.54 -5.23 -12.66
C SER A 270 -11.94 -4.11 -11.79
N GLY A 271 -11.89 -4.33 -10.48
CA GLY A 271 -11.32 -3.36 -9.53
C GLY A 271 -9.87 -2.98 -9.87
N GLY A 272 -9.03 -3.96 -10.21
CA GLY A 272 -7.63 -3.73 -10.59
C GLY A 272 -7.48 -3.01 -11.93
N GLU A 273 -8.30 -3.34 -12.93
CA GLU A 273 -8.35 -2.61 -14.20
C GLU A 273 -8.77 -1.15 -14.01
N LEU A 274 -9.84 -0.93 -13.25
CA LEU A 274 -10.34 0.41 -12.94
C LEU A 274 -9.29 1.24 -12.18
N GLN A 275 -8.55 0.61 -11.27
CA GLN A 275 -7.45 1.23 -10.54
C GLN A 275 -6.33 1.69 -11.49
N ARG A 276 -5.92 0.84 -12.44
CA ARG A 276 -4.88 1.18 -13.45
C ARG A 276 -5.31 2.33 -14.37
N VAL A 277 -6.58 2.34 -14.78
CA VAL A 277 -7.17 3.45 -15.55
C VAL A 277 -7.17 4.74 -14.72
N ALA A 278 -7.56 4.68 -13.44
CA ALA A 278 -7.57 5.85 -12.57
C ALA A 278 -6.18 6.42 -12.31
N LEU A 279 -5.15 5.57 -12.17
CA LEU A 279 -3.76 6.01 -12.07
C LEU A 279 -3.30 6.71 -13.35
N THR A 280 -3.63 6.15 -14.51
CA THR A 280 -3.31 6.75 -15.82
C THR A 280 -3.98 8.12 -15.98
N LEU A 281 -5.25 8.26 -15.59
CA LEU A 281 -5.97 9.54 -15.60
C LEU A 281 -5.38 10.56 -14.64
N CYS A 282 -4.90 10.11 -13.47
CA CYS A 282 -4.25 10.99 -12.49
C CYS A 282 -2.94 11.54 -13.05
N LEU A 283 -2.06 10.67 -13.56
CA LEU A 283 -0.75 11.03 -14.09
C LEU A 283 -0.84 11.85 -15.39
N GLY A 284 -1.86 11.59 -16.23
CA GLY A 284 -2.04 12.30 -17.49
C GLY A 284 -2.59 13.72 -17.37
N LYS A 285 -3.13 14.11 -16.20
CA LYS A 285 -3.54 15.50 -15.97
C LYS A 285 -2.32 16.38 -15.72
N PRO A 286 -2.24 17.57 -16.34
CA PRO A 286 -1.17 18.51 -16.03
C PRO A 286 -1.37 18.98 -14.58
N ALA A 287 -0.39 18.72 -13.72
CA ALA A 287 -0.39 19.13 -12.33
C ALA A 287 1.05 19.34 -11.83
N ASP A 288 1.17 20.15 -10.78
CA ASP A 288 2.43 20.37 -10.06
C ASP A 288 2.58 19.36 -8.93
N VAL A 289 1.45 19.02 -8.29
CA VAL A 289 1.38 18.04 -7.20
C VAL A 289 0.38 16.94 -7.54
N TYR A 290 0.84 15.69 -7.44
CA TYR A 290 0.01 14.50 -7.59
C TYR A 290 -0.36 13.93 -6.22
N LEU A 291 -1.65 13.82 -5.94
CA LEU A 291 -2.17 13.22 -4.71
C LEU A 291 -2.75 11.86 -5.05
N ILE A 292 -2.15 10.78 -4.53
CA ILE A 292 -2.53 9.41 -4.86
C ILE A 292 -2.90 8.68 -3.57
N ASP A 293 -4.20 8.42 -3.38
CA ASP A 293 -4.72 7.74 -2.20
C ASP A 293 -4.91 6.24 -2.49
N GLU A 294 -4.11 5.40 -1.82
CA GLU A 294 -4.06 3.93 -1.94
C GLU A 294 -3.99 3.42 -3.40
N PRO A 295 -2.85 3.63 -4.09
CA PRO A 295 -2.61 3.03 -5.40
C PRO A 295 -2.55 1.49 -5.38
N SER A 296 -2.20 0.84 -4.26
CA SER A 296 -2.12 -0.61 -4.13
C SER A 296 -3.46 -1.36 -4.06
N ALA A 297 -4.58 -0.67 -3.83
CA ALA A 297 -5.89 -1.29 -3.69
C ALA A 297 -6.29 -2.08 -4.95
N TYR A 298 -6.79 -3.31 -4.75
CA TYR A 298 -7.23 -4.25 -5.81
C TYR A 298 -6.15 -4.71 -6.80
N LEU A 299 -4.89 -4.27 -6.64
CA LEU A 299 -3.78 -4.70 -7.46
C LEU A 299 -3.13 -5.95 -6.86
N ASP A 300 -2.77 -6.89 -7.72
CA ASP A 300 -1.90 -8.01 -7.38
C ASP A 300 -0.45 -7.54 -7.11
N SER A 301 0.40 -8.44 -6.59
CA SER A 301 1.78 -8.11 -6.22
C SER A 301 2.65 -7.62 -7.38
N GLU A 302 2.40 -8.07 -8.61
CA GLU A 302 3.13 -7.63 -9.80
C GLU A 302 2.66 -6.26 -10.26
N GLN A 303 1.35 -6.07 -10.37
CA GLN A 303 0.71 -4.81 -10.72
C GLN A 303 1.06 -3.69 -9.75
N ARG A 304 1.13 -3.97 -8.43
CA ARG A 304 1.59 -3.00 -7.42
C ARG A 304 3.00 -2.50 -7.71
N LEU A 305 3.92 -3.41 -8.02
CA LEU A 305 5.31 -3.03 -8.27
C LEU A 305 5.47 -2.31 -9.61
N HIS A 306 4.73 -2.72 -10.64
CA HIS A 306 4.70 -2.00 -11.91
C HIS A 306 4.12 -0.59 -11.74
N ALA A 307 3.03 -0.44 -10.99
CA ALA A 307 2.47 0.86 -10.64
C ALA A 307 3.48 1.73 -9.87
N ALA A 308 4.18 1.15 -8.89
CA ALA A 308 5.20 1.85 -8.12
C ALA A 308 6.36 2.34 -9.03
N LYS A 309 6.84 1.50 -9.94
CA LYS A 309 7.85 1.84 -10.95
C LYS A 309 7.41 2.98 -11.85
N VAL A 310 6.19 2.91 -12.36
CA VAL A 310 5.60 3.93 -13.24
C VAL A 310 5.49 5.27 -12.53
N ILE A 311 4.92 5.27 -11.32
CA ILE A 311 4.73 6.48 -10.51
C ILE A 311 6.10 7.14 -10.24
N LYS A 312 7.07 6.37 -9.73
CA LYS A 312 8.41 6.88 -9.43
C LYS A 312 9.10 7.47 -10.66
N ARG A 313 9.09 6.72 -11.76
CA ARG A 313 9.72 7.13 -13.02
C ARG A 313 9.07 8.40 -13.58
N PHE A 314 7.74 8.44 -13.64
CA PHE A 314 7.02 9.59 -14.18
C PHE A 314 7.29 10.86 -13.37
N ILE A 315 7.21 10.79 -12.04
CA ILE A 315 7.43 11.94 -11.15
C ILE A 315 8.84 12.50 -11.31
N LEU A 316 9.84 11.62 -11.34
CA LEU A 316 11.25 12.00 -11.50
C LEU A 316 11.52 12.64 -12.87
N HIS A 317 11.01 12.05 -13.96
CA HIS A 317 11.19 12.62 -15.31
C HIS A 317 10.43 13.93 -15.52
N ALA A 318 9.21 14.04 -14.98
CA ALA A 318 8.38 15.23 -15.10
C ALA A 318 8.80 16.36 -14.14
N LYS A 319 9.71 16.07 -13.19
CA LYS A 319 10.15 16.98 -12.12
C LYS A 319 8.97 17.54 -11.31
N LYS A 320 8.06 16.65 -10.93
CA LYS A 320 6.84 16.97 -10.17
C LYS A 320 6.91 16.38 -8.77
N THR A 321 5.98 16.72 -7.90
CA THR A 321 5.94 16.18 -6.53
C THR A 321 4.72 15.27 -6.38
N ALA A 322 4.84 14.21 -5.58
CA ALA A 322 3.68 13.40 -5.23
C ALA A 322 3.55 13.12 -3.74
N PHE A 323 2.31 13.14 -3.28
CA PHE A 323 1.89 12.68 -1.96
C PHE A 323 1.11 11.39 -2.14
N ILE A 324 1.62 10.30 -1.56
CA ILE A 324 1.07 8.96 -1.76
C ILE A 324 0.67 8.39 -0.40
N VAL A 325 -0.59 7.98 -0.25
CA VAL A 325 -1.01 7.17 0.92
C VAL A 325 -0.86 5.71 0.55
N GLU A 326 -0.11 4.97 1.35
CA GLU A 326 0.10 3.55 1.14
C GLU A 326 0.02 2.74 2.44
N HIS A 327 -0.39 1.48 2.27
CA HIS A 327 -0.43 0.47 3.31
C HIS A 327 0.47 -0.72 3.00
N ASP A 328 0.95 -0.83 1.77
CA ASP A 328 1.92 -1.85 1.36
C ASP A 328 3.34 -1.34 1.62
N PHE A 329 4.08 -2.03 2.50
CA PHE A 329 5.45 -1.66 2.86
C PHE A 329 6.42 -1.69 1.68
N ILE A 330 6.25 -2.64 0.77
CA ILE A 330 7.14 -2.80 -0.38
C ILE A 330 6.93 -1.61 -1.32
N MET A 331 5.68 -1.26 -1.58
CA MET A 331 5.35 -0.10 -2.41
C MET A 331 5.78 1.21 -1.76
N ALA A 332 5.52 1.38 -0.46
CA ALA A 332 5.92 2.56 0.29
C ALA A 332 7.44 2.78 0.28
N THR A 333 8.22 1.74 0.58
CA THR A 333 9.69 1.82 0.61
C THR A 333 10.31 2.01 -0.77
N TYR A 334 9.66 1.51 -1.83
CA TYR A 334 10.12 1.72 -3.20
C TYR A 334 9.88 3.17 -3.67
N LEU A 335 8.74 3.75 -3.30
CA LEU A 335 8.29 5.07 -3.74
C LEU A 335 8.88 6.21 -2.91
N ALA A 336 8.95 6.08 -1.59
CA ALA A 336 9.23 7.18 -0.68
C ALA A 336 10.67 7.70 -0.75
N ASP A 337 10.80 9.01 -0.89
CA ASP A 337 12.00 9.76 -0.51
C ASP A 337 11.88 10.25 0.94
N ARG A 338 10.69 10.76 1.27
CA ARG A 338 10.30 11.15 2.64
C ARG A 338 9.00 10.49 3.07
N VAL A 339 8.83 10.41 4.38
CA VAL A 339 7.67 9.78 5.00
C VAL A 339 7.03 10.73 6.01
N ILE A 340 5.71 10.85 5.95
CA ILE A 340 4.87 11.47 6.98
C ILE A 340 4.19 10.35 7.76
N VAL A 341 4.45 10.28 9.06
CA VAL A 341 3.83 9.29 9.95
C VAL A 341 2.67 9.94 10.68
N PHE A 342 1.50 9.31 10.58
CA PHE A 342 0.31 9.67 11.35
C PHE A 342 0.26 8.85 12.64
N GLU A 343 0.19 9.55 13.76
CA GLU A 343 0.14 8.98 15.10
C GLU A 343 -1.12 9.39 15.85
N GLY A 344 -1.43 8.67 16.93
CA GLY A 344 -2.58 8.94 17.78
C GLY A 344 -3.60 7.82 17.77
N ILE A 345 -4.76 8.09 18.37
CA ILE A 345 -5.83 7.11 18.51
C ILE A 345 -6.79 7.26 17.33
N PRO A 346 -6.99 6.23 16.49
CA PRO A 346 -7.91 6.27 15.37
C PRO A 346 -9.28 6.80 15.77
N SER A 347 -9.88 7.64 14.94
CA SER A 347 -11.21 8.22 15.15
C SER A 347 -11.37 9.12 16.39
N GLN A 348 -10.29 9.46 17.11
CA GLN A 348 -10.33 10.39 18.25
C GLN A 348 -9.40 11.59 18.04
N LYS A 349 -8.09 11.41 18.24
CA LYS A 349 -7.11 12.48 18.16
C LYS A 349 -5.85 11.96 17.47
N THR A 350 -5.52 12.61 16.37
CA THR A 350 -4.41 12.19 15.51
C THR A 350 -3.53 13.37 15.12
N MET A 351 -2.24 13.08 14.95
CA MET A 351 -1.22 14.03 14.58
C MET A 351 -0.48 13.55 13.35
N ALA A 352 -0.44 14.36 12.30
CA ALA A 352 0.48 14.18 11.19
C ALA A 352 1.81 14.84 11.55
N ASN A 353 2.87 14.04 11.59
CA ASN A 353 4.22 14.52 11.85
C ASN A 353 4.78 15.30 10.65
N THR A 354 5.88 16.01 10.87
CA THR A 354 6.63 16.65 9.79
C THR A 354 7.22 15.58 8.84
N PRO A 355 7.42 15.89 7.55
CA PRO A 355 8.06 14.96 6.63
C PRO A 355 9.48 14.63 7.10
N GLN A 356 9.78 13.35 7.27
CA GLN A 356 11.09 12.85 7.71
C GLN A 356 11.75 12.01 6.61
N SER A 357 13.04 11.73 6.74
CA SER A 357 13.72 10.75 5.88
C SER A 357 13.04 9.38 5.96
N LEU A 358 13.17 8.59 4.90
CA LEU A 358 12.62 7.23 4.84
C LEU A 358 12.98 6.40 6.08
N LEU A 359 14.25 6.40 6.51
CA LEU A 359 14.71 5.63 7.67
C LEU A 359 14.02 6.07 8.98
N ASN A 360 13.99 7.37 9.25
CA ASN A 360 13.43 7.91 10.49
C ASN A 360 11.92 7.73 10.55
N GLY A 361 11.21 8.02 9.44
CA GLY A 361 9.77 7.83 9.35
C GLY A 361 9.37 6.36 9.48
N MET A 362 10.11 5.45 8.82
CA MET A 362 9.87 4.01 8.95
C MET A 362 10.16 3.50 10.36
N ASN A 363 11.26 3.90 10.99
CA ASN A 363 11.57 3.49 12.36
C ASN A 363 10.48 3.94 13.34
N ARG A 364 10.04 5.20 13.24
CA ARG A 364 8.97 5.74 14.09
C ARG A 364 7.63 5.02 13.88
N PHE A 365 7.28 4.77 12.62
CA PHE A 365 6.05 4.04 12.30
C PHE A 365 6.11 2.59 12.81
N LEU A 366 7.21 1.88 12.59
CA LEU A 366 7.38 0.49 13.01
C LEU A 366 7.50 0.33 14.53
N GLU A 367 8.09 1.31 15.22
CA GLU A 367 8.12 1.38 16.68
C GLU A 367 6.69 1.43 17.24
N SER A 368 5.81 2.25 16.67
CA SER A 368 4.39 2.33 17.07
C SER A 368 3.61 1.02 16.88
N LEU A 369 4.10 0.16 15.99
CA LEU A 369 3.52 -1.14 15.68
C LEU A 369 4.20 -2.29 16.45
N GLU A 370 5.28 -2.01 17.18
CA GLU A 370 6.14 -2.99 17.86
C GLU A 370 6.66 -4.11 16.93
N ILE A 371 6.94 -3.77 15.67
CA ILE A 371 7.31 -4.75 14.63
C ILE A 371 8.61 -4.34 13.96
N THR A 372 9.44 -5.32 13.66
CA THR A 372 10.76 -5.10 13.06
C THR A 372 10.89 -5.72 11.68
N PHE A 373 11.65 -5.06 10.82
CA PHE A 373 11.99 -5.51 9.48
C PHE A 373 13.50 -5.71 9.34
N ARG A 374 13.86 -6.69 8.51
CA ARG A 374 15.23 -6.91 8.03
C ARG A 374 15.23 -6.94 6.50
N ARG A 375 16.39 -6.78 5.88
CA ARG A 375 16.54 -6.97 4.44
C ARG A 375 16.87 -8.44 4.13
N ASP A 376 16.33 -8.95 3.03
CA ASP A 376 16.86 -10.19 2.46
C ASP A 376 18.12 -9.86 1.65
N PRO A 377 19.26 -10.53 1.88
CA PRO A 377 20.52 -10.20 1.21
C PRO A 377 20.49 -10.43 -0.31
N ASN A 378 19.55 -11.23 -0.83
CA ASN A 378 19.55 -11.60 -2.24
C ASN A 378 18.90 -10.53 -3.14
N ASN A 379 17.79 -9.95 -2.69
CA ASN A 379 16.96 -9.02 -3.49
C ASN A 379 16.68 -7.71 -2.79
N LEU A 380 17.30 -7.50 -1.61
CA LEU A 380 17.14 -6.34 -0.76
C LEU A 380 15.68 -6.06 -0.40
N ARG A 381 14.77 -7.04 -0.42
CA ARG A 381 13.37 -6.79 -0.06
C ARG A 381 13.24 -6.60 1.45
N PRO A 382 12.32 -5.74 1.93
CA PRO A 382 11.97 -5.71 3.34
C PRO A 382 11.24 -7.00 3.71
N ARG A 383 11.70 -7.65 4.79
CA ARG A 383 11.15 -8.88 5.33
C ARG A 383 10.81 -8.69 6.80
N ILE A 384 9.57 -8.96 7.15
CA ILE A 384 9.10 -8.86 8.53
C ILE A 384 9.71 -9.96 9.41
N ASN A 385 10.08 -9.62 10.64
CA ASN A 385 10.48 -10.61 11.63
C ASN A 385 9.27 -11.19 12.36
N LYS A 386 9.33 -12.49 12.67
CA LYS A 386 8.34 -13.11 13.56
C LYS A 386 8.48 -12.53 14.96
N MET A 387 7.34 -12.32 15.63
CA MET A 387 7.28 -11.77 16.99
C MET A 387 8.15 -12.59 17.95
N SER A 388 8.93 -11.91 18.78
CA SER A 388 9.79 -12.52 19.81
C SER A 388 10.90 -13.43 19.25
N SER A 389 11.23 -13.31 17.96
CA SER A 389 12.42 -13.96 17.40
C SER A 389 13.70 -13.30 17.91
N VAL A 390 14.84 -14.00 17.83
CA VAL A 390 16.15 -13.47 18.28
C VAL A 390 16.44 -12.12 17.63
N LYS A 391 16.30 -12.04 16.30
CA LYS A 391 16.51 -10.79 15.56
C LYS A 391 15.50 -9.69 15.88
N ASP A 392 14.23 -10.04 16.14
CA ASP A 392 13.23 -9.06 16.57
C ASP A 392 13.62 -8.43 17.91
N THR A 393 14.08 -9.25 18.85
CA THR A 393 14.52 -8.78 20.18
C THR A 393 15.78 -7.91 20.10
N GLU A 394 16.75 -8.29 19.27
CA GLU A 394 17.97 -7.51 19.03
C GLU A 394 17.66 -6.16 18.40
N GLN A 395 16.84 -6.14 17.35
CA GLN A 395 16.46 -4.91 16.66
C GLN A 395 15.69 -3.96 17.57
N LYS A 396 14.71 -4.45 18.34
CA LYS A 396 13.98 -3.66 19.35
C LYS A 396 14.90 -3.05 20.40
N ARG A 397 15.93 -3.78 20.86
CA ARG A 397 16.92 -3.25 21.81
C ARG A 397 17.80 -2.17 21.20
N SER A 398 18.13 -2.28 19.92
CA SER A 398 18.95 -1.29 19.21
C SER A 398 18.18 -0.02 18.82
N GLY A 399 16.84 -0.06 18.82
CA GLY A 399 15.99 1.03 18.31
C GLY A 399 15.93 1.11 16.77
N ASN A 400 16.57 0.17 16.05
CA ASN A 400 16.56 0.11 14.60
C ASN A 400 15.52 -0.92 14.12
N PHE A 401 14.36 -0.43 13.70
CA PHE A 401 13.26 -1.25 13.21
C PHE A 401 13.31 -1.48 11.69
N PHE A 402 14.06 -0.66 10.97
CA PHE A 402 14.22 -0.70 9.51
C PHE A 402 15.67 -0.47 9.09
N PHE A 403 16.10 -1.15 8.03
CA PHE A 403 17.46 -1.04 7.46
C PHE A 403 17.39 -0.71 5.96
N LEU A 404 18.21 0.25 5.53
CA LEU A 404 18.36 0.64 4.12
C LEU A 404 19.49 -0.13 3.42
N GLU A 405 20.58 -0.41 4.14
CA GLU A 405 21.73 -1.21 3.71
C GLU A 405 22.06 -2.26 4.79
N ASP A 406 22.92 -3.23 4.45
CA ASP A 406 23.25 -4.42 5.26
C ASP A 406 23.80 -4.12 6.67
#